data_AF-A0AAD1ZKR2-F1
#
_entry.id   AF-A0AAD1ZKR2-F1
#
_cell.length_a   1.000
_cell.length_b   1.000
_cell.length_c   1.000
_cell.angle_alpha   90.00
_cell.angle_beta   90.00
_cell.angle_gamma   90.00
#
_symmetry.space_group_name_H-M   'P 1'
#
loop_
_entity.id
_entity.type
_entity.pdbx_description
1 polymer ?
#
loop_
_entity_poly.entity_id
_entity_poly.type
_entity_poly.pdbx_seq_one_letter_code
_entity_poly.pdbx_strand_id
1 'polypeptide(L)'
;MLMARSTYEGMKLANERKRPFVLTRAGFVGSQRYAAMWTRDNVSNWPHLHMSIPMVLNLGLSGQPNSGPDIGGFVGDATPKLFGRWMGVGAMFPFCRGHSTKRSVDHEPWSFGEEVGPSFTNK
;
A
#
# COMPACT_ATOMS: atom_id res chain seq x y z
N MET A 1 -10.21 -15.21 -1.02
CA MET A 1 -10.94 -15.20 0.26
C MET A 1 -10.52 -16.36 1.17
N LEU A 2 -10.69 -17.62 0.77
CA LEU A 2 -10.44 -18.77 1.66
C LEU A 2 -9.00 -18.80 2.21
N MET A 3 -7.99 -18.57 1.37
CA MET A 3 -6.60 -18.46 1.83
C MET A 3 -6.42 -17.38 2.89
N ALA A 4 -6.94 -16.17 2.67
CA ALA A 4 -6.83 -15.08 3.64
C ALA A 4 -7.49 -15.41 4.98
N ARG A 5 -8.65 -16.10 4.95
CA ARG A 5 -9.32 -16.61 6.16
C ARG A 5 -8.45 -17.62 6.90
N SER A 6 -7.92 -18.62 6.20
CA SER A 6 -7.07 -19.65 6.82
C SER A 6 -5.80 -19.05 7.40
N THR A 7 -5.17 -18.07 6.73
CA THR A 7 -4.02 -17.34 7.30
C THR A 7 -4.42 -16.57 8.56
N TYR A 8 -5.54 -15.86 8.55
CA TYR A 8 -6.03 -15.12 9.71
C TYR A 8 -6.31 -16.04 10.91
N GLU A 9 -7.02 -17.14 10.69
CA GLU A 9 -7.32 -18.13 11.73
C GLU A 9 -6.04 -18.80 12.25
N GLY A 10 -5.10 -19.15 11.36
CA GLY A 10 -3.79 -19.71 11.75
C GLY A 10 -2.96 -18.74 12.60
N MET A 11 -2.91 -17.46 12.24
CA MET A 11 -2.22 -16.44 13.05
C MET A 11 -2.87 -16.25 14.42
N LYS A 12 -4.20 -16.31 14.49
CA LYS A 12 -4.95 -16.22 15.75
C LYS A 12 -4.63 -17.41 16.67
N LEU A 13 -4.58 -18.62 16.11
CA LEU A 13 -4.20 -19.83 16.83
C LEU A 13 -2.74 -19.79 17.31
N ALA A 14 -1.83 -19.22 16.51
CA ALA A 14 -0.42 -19.10 16.87
C ALA A 14 -0.19 -18.12 18.05
N ASN A 15 -1.00 -17.06 18.16
CA ASN A 15 -0.93 -16.14 19.29
C ASN A 15 -2.27 -15.41 19.51
N GLU A 16 -3.09 -15.93 20.43
CA GLU A 16 -4.41 -15.37 20.72
C GLU A 16 -4.38 -13.97 21.34
N ARG A 17 -3.25 -13.55 21.89
CA ARG A 17 -3.07 -12.23 22.52
C ARG A 17 -2.75 -11.12 21.52
N LYS A 18 -2.45 -11.47 20.26
CA LYS A 18 -2.13 -10.50 19.20
C LYS A 18 -3.21 -10.50 18.13
N ARG A 19 -3.62 -9.30 17.70
CA ARG A 19 -4.51 -9.15 16.56
C ARG A 19 -3.77 -9.54 15.28
N PRO A 20 -4.30 -10.48 14.46
CA PRO A 20 -3.68 -10.81 13.19
C PRO A 20 -3.73 -9.63 12.21
N PHE A 21 -2.64 -9.44 11.48
CA PHE A 21 -2.61 -8.57 10.31
C PHE A 21 -2.30 -9.41 9.08
N VAL A 22 -3.30 -9.55 8.19
CA VAL A 22 -3.17 -10.27 6.92
C VAL A 22 -3.37 -9.27 5.79
N LEU A 23 -2.47 -9.32 4.81
CA LEU A 23 -2.55 -8.53 3.59
C LEU A 23 -2.74 -9.47 2.40
N THR A 24 -3.78 -9.27 1.59
CA THR A 24 -4.09 -10.13 0.44
C THR A 24 -4.16 -9.36 -0.88
N ARG A 25 -3.71 -10.01 -1.96
CA ARG A 25 -3.79 -9.50 -3.34
C ARG A 25 -5.15 -9.72 -3.98
N ALA A 26 -5.82 -10.78 -3.54
CA ALA A 26 -7.04 -11.27 -4.14
C ALA A 26 -8.09 -11.48 -3.04
N GLY A 27 -9.28 -10.99 -3.31
CA GLY A 27 -10.41 -11.02 -2.41
C GLY A 27 -11.70 -11.29 -3.15
N PHE A 28 -12.72 -11.60 -2.37
CA PHE A 28 -14.12 -11.61 -2.75
C PHE A 28 -14.92 -10.84 -1.69
N VAL A 29 -16.19 -10.54 -1.94
CA VAL A 29 -17.07 -9.91 -0.94
C VAL A 29 -16.96 -10.65 0.40
N GLY A 30 -16.73 -9.91 1.49
CA GLY A 30 -16.53 -10.47 2.82
C GLY A 30 -15.08 -10.77 3.20
N SER A 31 -14.10 -10.54 2.31
CA SER A 31 -12.67 -10.74 2.59
C SER A 31 -12.11 -9.73 3.59
N GLN A 32 -12.70 -8.54 3.72
CA GLN A 32 -12.32 -7.50 4.69
C GLN A 32 -12.39 -7.97 6.14
N ARG A 33 -13.18 -9.03 6.42
CA ARG A 33 -13.27 -9.64 7.75
C ARG A 33 -11.96 -10.29 8.21
N TYR A 34 -11.09 -10.62 7.25
CA TYR A 34 -9.89 -11.42 7.49
C TYR A 34 -8.61 -10.72 7.05
N ALA A 35 -8.66 -9.80 6.08
CA ALA A 35 -7.46 -9.19 5.52
C ALA A 35 -7.68 -7.77 4.97
N ALA A 36 -6.64 -6.95 5.11
CA ALA A 36 -6.44 -5.74 4.31
C ALA A 36 -6.06 -6.12 2.87
N MET A 37 -6.16 -5.16 1.95
CA MET A 37 -5.85 -5.37 0.52
C MET A 37 -4.94 -4.29 -0.02
N TRP A 38 -3.90 -4.65 -0.75
CA TRP A 38 -3.18 -3.69 -1.57
C TRP A 38 -3.67 -3.73 -3.02
N THR A 39 -3.61 -2.60 -3.71
CA THR A 39 -4.18 -2.46 -5.08
C THR A 39 -3.28 -2.99 -6.19
N ARG A 40 -2.34 -3.88 -5.86
CA ARG A 40 -1.41 -4.54 -6.78
C ARG A 40 -0.36 -3.61 -7.38
N ASP A 41 0.39 -4.22 -8.28
CA ASP A 41 1.58 -3.79 -9.01
C ASP A 41 1.30 -2.58 -9.91
N ASN A 42 1.16 -1.40 -9.30
CA ASN A 42 1.06 -0.12 -9.99
C ASN A 42 2.41 0.32 -10.57
N VAL A 43 2.38 1.28 -11.48
CA VAL A 43 3.55 1.82 -12.19
C VAL A 43 3.90 3.18 -11.60
N SER A 44 5.19 3.49 -11.55
CA SER A 44 5.76 4.76 -11.07
C SER A 44 5.47 5.90 -12.06
N ASN A 45 4.21 6.30 -12.19
CA ASN A 45 3.78 7.40 -13.06
C ASN A 45 2.57 8.16 -12.48
N TRP A 46 2.36 9.39 -12.99
CA TRP A 46 1.26 10.25 -12.57
C TRP A 46 -0.13 9.63 -12.79
N PRO A 47 -0.44 8.99 -13.93
CA PRO A 47 -1.74 8.33 -14.11
C PRO A 47 -2.06 7.30 -13.02
N HIS A 48 -1.09 6.48 -12.58
CA HIS A 48 -1.32 5.48 -11.54
C HIS A 48 -1.47 6.11 -10.15
N LEU A 49 -0.78 7.22 -9.87
CA LEU A 49 -1.07 8.03 -8.68
C LEU A 49 -2.51 8.53 -8.70
N HIS A 50 -2.95 9.12 -9.83
CA HIS A 50 -4.32 9.62 -9.96
C HIS A 50 -5.38 8.52 -9.86
N MET A 51 -5.14 7.36 -10.48
CA MET A 51 -6.05 6.21 -10.43
C MET A 51 -6.14 5.57 -9.03
N SER A 52 -5.10 5.69 -8.21
CA SER A 52 -5.10 5.08 -6.87
C SER A 52 -6.22 5.61 -5.98
N ILE A 53 -6.56 6.90 -6.10
CA ILE A 53 -7.60 7.56 -5.31
C ILE A 53 -8.99 6.94 -5.57
N PRO A 54 -9.54 6.98 -6.81
CA PRO A 54 -10.84 6.36 -7.09
C PRO A 54 -10.82 4.85 -6.87
N MET A 55 -9.68 4.18 -7.07
CA MET A 55 -9.57 2.74 -6.82
C MET A 55 -9.77 2.39 -5.34
N VAL A 56 -9.12 3.11 -4.42
CA VAL A 56 -9.28 2.91 -2.97
C VAL A 56 -10.68 3.31 -2.51
N LEU A 57 -11.24 4.41 -3.03
CA LEU A 57 -12.61 4.82 -2.73
C LEU A 57 -13.63 3.75 -3.16
N ASN A 58 -13.50 3.22 -4.37
CA ASN A 58 -14.38 2.16 -4.88
C ASN A 58 -14.24 0.86 -4.08
N LEU A 59 -13.03 0.51 -3.64
CA LEU A 59 -12.82 -0.61 -2.73
C LEU A 59 -13.53 -0.38 -1.39
N GLY A 60 -13.42 0.82 -0.82
CA GLY A 60 -14.14 1.21 0.39
C GLY A 60 -15.65 1.06 0.26
N LEU A 61 -16.24 1.60 -0.81
CA LEU A 61 -17.66 1.46 -1.14
C LEU A 61 -18.07 0.00 -1.39
N SER A 62 -17.15 -0.82 -1.90
CA SER A 62 -17.35 -2.26 -2.10
C SER A 62 -17.11 -3.10 -0.85
N GLY A 63 -16.95 -2.45 0.32
CA GLY A 63 -16.80 -3.11 1.61
C GLY A 63 -15.38 -3.52 1.97
N GLN A 64 -14.35 -2.96 1.32
CA GLN A 64 -12.94 -3.15 1.67
C GLN A 64 -12.32 -1.83 2.19
N PRO A 65 -12.50 -1.51 3.49
CA PRO A 65 -12.09 -0.21 4.05
C PRO A 65 -10.59 -0.08 4.26
N ASN A 66 -9.86 -1.19 4.45
CA ASN A 66 -8.42 -1.17 4.69
C ASN A 66 -7.68 -1.54 3.40
N SER A 67 -7.47 -0.55 2.54
CA SER A 67 -6.74 -0.72 1.29
C SER A 67 -5.92 0.48 0.86
N GLY A 68 -4.94 0.24 -0.01
CA GLY A 68 -4.04 1.27 -0.53
C GLY A 68 -3.08 0.75 -1.61
N PRO A 69 -2.49 1.65 -2.40
CA PRO A 69 -1.50 1.33 -3.42
C PRO A 69 -0.09 1.19 -2.83
N ASP A 70 0.86 0.77 -3.68
CA ASP A 70 2.27 0.95 -3.39
C ASP A 70 2.69 2.39 -3.71
N ILE A 71 3.10 3.12 -2.68
CA ILE A 71 3.44 4.54 -2.77
C ILE A 71 4.74 4.69 -3.57
N GLY A 72 4.75 5.62 -4.53
CA GLY A 72 5.83 5.78 -5.49
C GLY A 72 5.68 4.91 -6.74
N GLY A 73 4.88 3.84 -6.67
CA GLY A 73 4.72 2.85 -7.74
C GLY A 73 5.58 1.61 -7.50
N PHE A 74 5.01 0.44 -7.81
CA PHE A 74 5.70 -0.84 -7.71
C PHE A 74 6.67 -1.09 -8.88
N VAL A 75 6.25 -0.78 -10.12
CA VAL A 75 7.02 -1.00 -11.35
C VAL A 75 7.61 0.31 -11.87
N GLY A 76 8.90 0.27 -12.22
CA GLY A 76 9.62 1.40 -12.79
C GLY A 76 10.10 2.39 -11.74
N ASP A 77 10.78 3.44 -12.19
CA ASP A 77 11.51 4.34 -11.30
C ASP A 77 10.72 5.63 -11.07
N ALA A 78 10.43 5.92 -9.80
CA ALA A 78 9.81 7.17 -9.44
C ALA A 78 10.79 8.34 -9.60
N THR A 79 10.29 9.50 -10.02
CA THR A 79 11.05 10.75 -9.89
C THR A 79 10.85 11.34 -8.49
N PRO A 80 11.78 12.15 -7.96
CA PRO A 80 11.63 12.79 -6.66
C PRO A 80 10.29 13.53 -6.51
N LYS A 81 9.92 14.34 -7.51
CA LYS A 81 8.64 15.06 -7.54
C LYS A 81 7.41 14.15 -7.49
N LEU A 82 7.43 13.03 -8.24
CA LEU A 82 6.34 12.06 -8.22
C LEU A 82 6.24 11.41 -6.85
N PHE A 83 7.37 10.92 -6.32
CA PHE A 83 7.42 10.22 -5.05
C PHE A 83 6.98 11.12 -3.89
N GLY A 84 7.49 12.36 -3.81
CA GLY A 84 7.08 13.33 -2.78
C GLY A 84 5.58 13.63 -2.82
N ARG A 85 5.00 13.80 -4.01
CA ARG A 85 3.55 13.98 -4.15
C ARG A 85 2.78 12.73 -3.76
N TRP A 86 3.28 11.55 -4.12
CA TRP A 86 2.67 10.29 -3.76
C TRP A 86 2.72 10.04 -2.27
N MET A 87 3.80 10.39 -1.58
CA MET A 87 3.90 10.29 -0.12
C MET A 87 2.83 11.12 0.58
N GLY A 88 2.63 12.37 0.15
CA GLY A 88 1.59 13.24 0.72
C GLY A 88 0.18 12.69 0.55
N VAL A 89 -0.16 12.17 -0.64
CA VAL A 89 -1.46 11.52 -0.89
C VAL A 89 -1.53 10.16 -0.17
N GLY A 90 -0.45 9.41 -0.21
CA GLY A 90 -0.31 8.04 0.28
C GLY A 90 -0.47 7.92 1.80
N ALA A 91 0.00 8.93 2.53
CA ALA A 91 -0.20 9.06 3.97
C ALA A 91 -1.68 9.14 4.38
N MET A 92 -2.58 9.46 3.45
CA MET A 92 -4.02 9.55 3.70
C MET A 92 -4.78 8.26 3.36
N PHE A 93 -4.12 7.25 2.78
CA PHE A 93 -4.78 5.97 2.51
C PHE A 93 -4.90 5.11 3.78
N PRO A 94 -5.98 4.33 3.94
CA PRO A 94 -6.15 3.42 5.08
C PRO A 94 -5.01 2.41 5.24
N PHE A 95 -4.44 1.95 4.13
CA PHE A 95 -3.21 1.17 4.10
C PHE A 95 -2.11 1.98 3.39
N CYS A 96 -1.06 2.33 4.11
CA CYS A 96 0.04 3.15 3.63
C CYS A 96 1.35 2.34 3.63
N ARG A 97 1.93 2.11 2.45
CA ARG A 97 3.17 1.33 2.28
C ARG A 97 3.98 1.85 1.09
N GLY A 98 5.28 2.07 1.30
CA GLY A 98 6.28 2.14 0.21
C GLY A 98 6.75 0.73 -0.14
N HIS A 99 6.65 0.36 -1.42
CA HIS A 99 7.10 -0.96 -1.91
C HIS A 99 7.39 -0.87 -3.40
N SER A 100 8.54 -1.38 -3.82
CA SER A 100 8.96 -1.40 -5.21
C SER A 100 9.46 -2.78 -5.64
N THR A 101 9.51 -3.00 -6.95
CA THR A 101 10.02 -4.24 -7.53
C THR A 101 11.55 -4.30 -7.45
N LYS A 102 12.09 -5.51 -7.56
CA LYS A 102 13.53 -5.72 -7.68
C LYS A 102 14.06 -4.98 -8.92
N ARG A 103 15.25 -4.40 -8.80
CA ARG A 103 15.93 -3.65 -9.88
C ARG A 103 15.28 -2.30 -10.26
N SER A 104 14.35 -1.80 -9.44
CA SER A 104 14.02 -0.37 -9.45
C SER A 104 15.11 0.41 -8.71
N VAL A 105 15.12 1.73 -8.88
CA VAL A 105 15.84 2.62 -7.98
C VAL A 105 15.27 2.54 -6.55
N ASP A 106 16.06 3.01 -5.59
CA ASP A 106 15.67 3.09 -4.19
C ASP A 106 14.41 3.95 -4.01
N HIS A 107 13.37 3.38 -3.41
CA HIS A 107 12.04 3.99 -3.20
C HIS A 107 11.78 4.34 -1.72
N GLU A 108 12.83 4.38 -0.89
CA GLU A 108 12.74 4.84 0.48
C GLU A 108 12.63 6.37 0.55
N PRO A 109 11.92 6.94 1.56
CA PRO A 109 11.72 8.39 1.64
C PRO A 109 13.00 9.24 1.65
N TRP A 110 14.11 8.69 2.15
CA TRP A 110 15.41 9.37 2.20
C TRP A 110 16.22 9.24 0.91
N SER A 111 15.82 8.41 -0.05
CA SER A 111 16.57 8.13 -1.27
C SER A 111 16.41 9.20 -2.36
N PHE A 112 15.42 10.09 -2.23
CA PHE A 112 15.08 11.13 -3.21
C PHE A 112 15.69 12.52 -2.93
N GLY A 113 16.66 12.61 -2.01
CA GLY A 113 17.36 13.86 -1.68
C GLY A 113 16.47 14.92 -1.02
N GLU A 114 16.93 16.17 -1.00
CA GLU A 114 16.23 17.30 -0.36
C GLU A 114 14.89 17.69 -1.01
N GLU A 115 14.53 17.15 -2.18
CA GLU A 115 13.22 17.45 -2.75
C GLU A 115 12.09 16.72 -2.00
N VAL A 116 12.42 15.59 -1.37
CA VAL A 116 11.46 14.78 -0.60
C VAL A 116 11.86 14.69 0.88
N GLY A 117 13.16 14.55 1.14
CA GLY A 117 13.77 14.33 2.44
C GLY A 117 13.50 15.37 3.54
N PRO A 118 13.37 16.69 3.31
CA PRO A 118 13.22 17.67 4.40
C PRO A 118 11.92 17.45 5.19
N SER A 119 10.93 16.77 4.61
CA SER A 119 9.68 16.41 5.27
C SER A 119 9.77 15.11 6.10
N PHE A 120 10.81 14.28 5.87
CA PHE A 120 10.94 12.92 6.44
C PHE A 120 12.24 12.69 7.22
N THR A 121 13.22 13.57 7.09
CA THR A 121 14.51 13.50 7.80
C THR A 121 14.75 14.82 8.53
N ASN A 122 14.52 14.83 9.84
CA ASN A 122 15.21 15.76 10.73
C ASN A 122 16.64 15.23 10.89
N LYS A 123 17.59 15.89 10.24
CA LYS A 123 18.95 16.01 10.75
C LYS A 123 19.23 17.48 11.00
#